data_AF-R7SFI8-F1
#
_entry.id   AF-R7SFI8-F1
#
_cell.length_a   1.000
_cell.length_b   1.000
_cell.length_c   1.000
_cell.angle_alpha   90.00
_cell.angle_beta   90.00
_cell.angle_gamma   90.00
#
_symmetry.space_group_name_H-M   'P 1'
#
loop_
_entity.id
_entity.type
_entity.pdbx_description
1 polymer ?
#
loop_
_entity_poly.entity_id
_entity_poly.type
_entity_poly.pdbx_seq_one_letter_code
_entity_poly.pdbx_strand_id
1 'polypeptide(L)' 'YPTLSRIALDILPIQASSVPCERLFSAAKEIATDKRARLSLVRFEQLQMLKHAWKPEVIDF' A
#
# COMPACT_ATOMS: atom_id res chain seq x y z
N TYR A 1 -23.47 -11.79 -18.60
CA TYR A 1 -23.69 -10.33 -18.66
C TYR A 1 -22.34 -9.60 -18.72
N PRO A 2 -21.74 -9.43 -19.91
CA PRO A 2 -20.39 -8.88 -20.03
C PRO A 2 -20.26 -7.44 -19.51
N THR A 3 -21.32 -6.64 -19.61
CA THR A 3 -21.34 -5.25 -19.13
C THR A 3 -21.44 -5.16 -17.61
N LEU A 4 -22.32 -5.97 -17.00
CA LEU A 4 -22.47 -6.01 -15.54
C LEU A 4 -21.22 -6.57 -14.84
N SER A 5 -20.57 -7.60 -15.41
CA SER A 5 -19.34 -8.14 -14.86
C SER A 5 -18.20 -7.12 -14.88
N ARG A 6 -18.12 -6.28 -15.92
CA ARG A 6 -17.12 -5.21 -16.00
C ARG A 6 -17.36 -4.12 -14.95
N ILE A 7 -18.61 -3.70 -14.77
CA ILE A 7 -18.99 -2.72 -13.74
C ILE A 7 -18.69 -3.27 -12.33
N ALA A 8 -18.97 -4.56 -12.09
CA ALA A 8 -18.70 -5.18 -10.80
C ALA A 8 -17.19 -5.23 -10.49
N LEU A 9 -16.34 -5.47 -11.50
CA LEU A 9 -14.89 -5.45 -11.33
C LEU A 9 -14.34 -4.06 -11.01
N ASP A 10 -15.00 -2.99 -11.45
CA ASP A 10 -14.57 -1.62 -11.13
C ASP A 10 -15.04 -1.18 -9.74
N ILE A 11 -16.24 -1.60 -9.31
CA ILE A 11 -16.88 -1.11 -8.07
C ILE A 11 -16.50 -1.96 -6.85
N LEU A 12 -16.49 -3.28 -6.97
CA LEU A 12 -16.26 -4.17 -5.82
C LEU A 12 -14.86 -4.03 -5.19
N PRO A 13 -13.78 -3.70 -5.92
CA PRO A 13 -12.46 -3.47 -5.33
C PRO A 13 -12.30 -2.09 -4.66
N ILE A 14 -13.31 -1.23 -4.72
CA ILE A 14 -13.24 0.07 -4.03
C ILE A 14 -13.33 -0.20 -2.53
N GLN A 15 -12.24 0.11 -1.83
CA GLN A 15 -12.16 -0.07 -0.40
C GLN A 15 -13.11 0.90 0.32
N ALA A 16 -14.07 0.34 1.06
CA ALA A 16 -15.05 1.11 1.82
C ALA A 16 -14.46 1.76 3.09
N SER A 17 -13.27 1.34 3.53
CA SER A 17 -12.65 1.80 4.78
C SER A 17 -11.26 2.39 4.55
N SER A 18 -10.87 3.33 5.42
CA SER A 18 -9.54 3.94 5.47
C SER A 18 -8.46 3.05 6.10
N VAL A 19 -8.85 1.88 6.63
CA VAL A 19 -7.95 0.94 7.34
C VAL A 19 -6.67 0.59 6.56
N PRO A 20 -6.70 0.35 5.23
CA PRO A 20 -5.50 0.08 4.46
C PRO A 20 -4.54 1.29 4.46
N CYS A 21 -5.09 2.50 4.34
CA CYS A 21 -4.32 3.75 4.37
C CYS A 21 -3.72 3.99 5.75
N GLU A 22 -4.49 3.80 6.82
CA GLU A 22 -4.02 3.94 8.21
C GLU A 22 -2.89 2.95 8.52
N ARG A 23 -3.02 1.70 8.07
CA ARG A 23 -1.97 0.68 8.23
C ARG A 23 -0.72 1.05 7.44
N LEU A 24 -0.88 1.57 6.22
CA LEU A 24 0.23 2.06 5.41
C LEU A 24 0.96 3.19 6.14
N PHE A 25 0.25 4.23 6.59
CA PHE A 25 0.84 5.38 7.28
C PHE A 25 1.48 5.01 8.62
N SER A 26 0.87 4.09 9.38
CA SER A 26 1.43 3.60 10.64
C SER A 26 2.77 2.88 10.41
N ALA A 27 2.84 2.01 9.40
CA ALA A 27 4.10 1.34 9.03
C ALA A 27 5.11 2.33 8.41
N ALA A 28 4.65 3.35 7.71
CA ALA A 28 5.48 4.39 7.14
C ALA A 28 6.16 5.23 8.24
N LYS A 29 5.41 5.55 9.30
CA LYS A 29 5.92 6.27 10.48
C LYS A 29 7.13 5.57 11.09
N GLU A 30 7.08 4.25 11.26
CA GLU A 30 8.20 3.48 11.82
C GLU A 30 9.51 3.67 11.01
N ILE A 31 9.39 3.69 9.68
CA ILE A 31 10.54 3.85 8.77
C ILE A 31 11.00 5.31 8.70
N ALA A 32 10.06 6.26 8.70
CA ALA A 32 10.35 7.69 8.56
C ALA A 32 10.93 8.30 9.85
N THR A 33 10.32 8.02 11.01
CA THR A 33 10.64 8.70 12.28
C THR A 33 11.37 7.80 13.25
N ASP A 34 10.87 6.58 13.47
CA ASP A 34 11.27 5.77 14.64
C ASP A 34 12.65 5.14 14.43
N LYS A 35 12.95 4.69 13.20
CA LYS A 35 14.29 4.18 12.83
C LYS A 35 15.29 5.29 12.49
N ARG A 36 14.92 6.58 12.63
CA ARG A 36 15.75 7.76 12.32
C ARG A 36 16.49 7.68 10.98
N ALA A 37 15.85 7.13 9.95
CA ALA A 37 16.52 6.74 8.71
C ALA A 37 17.07 7.91 7.87
N ARG A 38 16.82 9.18 8.25
CA ARG A 38 17.21 10.41 7.51
C ARG A 38 16.95 10.29 6.00
N LEU A 39 15.84 9.63 5.63
CA LEU A 39 15.44 9.45 4.25
C LEU A 39 14.82 10.75 3.74
N SER A 40 15.26 11.20 2.57
CA SER A 40 14.55 12.24 1.81
C SER A 40 13.16 11.74 1.42
N LEU A 41 12.17 12.63 1.38
CA LEU A 41 10.77 12.31 1.03
C LEU A 41 10.65 11.48 -0.25
N VAL A 42 11.41 11.81 -1.29
CA VAL A 42 11.40 11.09 -2.58
C VAL A 42 11.84 9.63 -2.44
N ARG A 43 12.96 9.38 -1.75
CA ARG A 43 13.45 8.01 -1.50
C ARG A 43 12.48 7.21 -0.63
N PHE A 44 11.86 7.87 0.34
CA PHE A 44 10.88 7.23 1.21
C PHE A 44 9.66 6.76 0.43
N GLU A 45 9.12 7.61 -0.46
CA GLU A 45 8.01 7.25 -1.34
C GLU A 45 8.36 6.07 -2.25
N GLN A 46 9.52 6.13 -2.92
CA GLN A 46 10.01 5.04 -3.77
C GLN A 46 10.12 3.71 -3.01
N LEU A 47 10.63 3.74 -1.77
CA LEU A 47 10.74 2.55 -0.93
C LEU A 47 9.37 1.99 -0.51
N GLN A 48 8.40 2.84 -0.19
CA GLN A 48 7.05 2.37 0.13
C GLN A 48 6.35 1.74 -1.09
N MET A 49 6.52 2.34 -2.28
CA MET A 49 5.99 1.80 -3.53
C MET A 49 6.64 0.44 -3.86
N LEU A 50 7.96 0.32 -3.72
CA LEU A 50 8.67 -0.94 -3.91
C LEU A 50 8.20 -2.01 -2.92
N LYS A 51 8.07 -1.64 -1.63
CA LYS A 51 7.56 -2.53 -0.58
C LYS A 51 6.15 -3.04 -0.91
N HIS A 52 5.26 -2.16 -1.39
CA HIS A 52 3.91 -2.55 -1.75
C HIS A 52 3.89 -3.47 -2.98
N ALA A 53 4.67 -3.14 -4.01
CA ALA A 53 4.75 -3.93 -5.24
C ALA A 53 5.29 -5.35 -5.00
N TRP A 54 6.26 -5.50 -4.08
CA TRP A 54 6.87 -6.81 -3.80
C TRP A 54 6.11 -7.62 -2.74
N LYS A 55 5.23 -6.99 -1.95
CA LYS A 55 4.43 -7.66 -0.92
C LYS A 55 3.71 -8.95 -1.38
N PRO A 56 3.08 -9.04 -2.57
CA PRO A 56 2.43 -10.28 -3.01
C PRO A 56 3.43 -11.42 -3.35
N GLU A 57 4.70 -11.09 -3.62
CA GLU A 57 5.74 -12.07 -3.99
C GLU A 57 6.54 -12.58 -2.78
N VAL A 58 6.46 -11.90 -1.63
CA VAL A 58 7.11 -12.33 -0.39
C VAL A 58 6.27 -13.42 0.28
N ILE A 59 6.72 -14.67 0.14
CA ILE A 59 6.22 -15.82 0.90
C ILE A 59 6.95 -15.81 2.25
N ASP A 60 6.23 -15.54 3.33
CA ASP A 60 6.75 -15.65 4.72
C ASP A 60 6.70 -17.13 5.13
N PHE A 61 7.85 -17.72 5.49
CA PHE A 61 7.97 -19.10 5.96
C PHE A 61 7.94 -19.18 7.49
#